data_AF-Q6X9W8-F1
#
_entry.id   AF-Q6X9W8-F1
#
_cell.length_a   1.000
_cell.length_b   1.000
_cell.length_c   1.000
_cell.angle_alpha   90.00
_cell.angle_beta   90.00
_cell.angle_gamma   90.00
#
_symmetry.space_group_name_H-M   'P 1'
#
loop_
_entity.id
_entity.type
_entity.pdbx_description
1 polymer ?
#
loop_
_entity_poly.entity_id
_entity_poly.type
_entity_poly.pdbx_seq_one_letter_code
_entity_poly.pdbx_strand_id
1 'polypeptide(L)' 'DEYKRSMDAGYPKMIADDFPGIGDKVDAVFQKDGFFYFFHGTRQYKFDPKTKRILTLQKANSWFNCRKN' A
#
# COMPACT_ATOMS: atom_id res chain seq x y z
N ASP A 1 6.41 9.49 -15.03
CA ASP A 1 7.62 8.89 -15.62
C ASP A 1 8.89 9.50 -15.02
N GLU A 2 9.59 8.71 -14.20
CA GLU A 2 10.88 9.09 -13.56
C GLU A 2 11.97 9.43 -14.59
N TYR A 3 11.98 8.76 -15.74
CA TYR A 3 12.96 9.04 -16.79
C TYR A 3 12.68 10.38 -17.47
N LYS A 4 11.40 10.66 -17.77
CA LYS A 4 10.97 11.94 -18.35
C LYS A 4 10.83 13.07 -17.32
N ARG A 5 10.89 12.74 -16.03
CA ARG A 5 10.67 13.64 -14.88
C ARG A 5 9.34 14.41 -14.97
N SER A 6 8.31 13.77 -15.49
CA SER A 6 6.97 14.35 -15.65
C SER A 6 5.91 13.36 -15.17
N MET A 7 4.72 13.85 -14.82
CA MET A 7 3.59 12.96 -14.50
C MET A 7 3.08 12.24 -15.75
N ASP A 8 2.65 11.00 -15.58
CA ASP A 8 2.07 10.24 -16.70
C ASP A 8 0.69 10.78 -17.06
N ALA A 9 0.35 10.76 -18.34
CA ALA A 9 -0.98 11.10 -18.81
C ALA A 9 -2.03 10.15 -18.19
N GLY A 10 -3.18 10.69 -17.79
CA GLY A 10 -4.25 9.92 -17.14
C GLY A 10 -4.16 9.84 -15.61
N TYR A 11 -3.24 10.58 -14.98
CA TYR A 11 -3.25 10.89 -13.54
C TYR A 11 -3.70 12.33 -13.28
N PRO A 12 -4.23 12.66 -12.08
CA PRO A 12 -4.42 11.80 -10.91
C PRO A 12 -5.57 10.78 -11.06
N LYS A 13 -5.48 9.66 -10.34
CA LYS A 13 -6.51 8.62 -10.26
C LYS A 13 -6.96 8.43 -8.82
N MET A 14 -8.16 7.89 -8.63
CA MET A 14 -8.63 7.53 -7.30
C MET A 14 -7.90 6.28 -6.79
N ILE A 15 -7.45 6.32 -5.55
CA ILE A 15 -6.78 5.19 -4.90
C ILE A 15 -7.69 3.96 -4.89
N ALA A 16 -8.99 4.14 -4.65
CA ALA A 16 -9.95 3.05 -4.60
C ALA A 16 -10.09 2.26 -5.91
N ASP A 17 -9.84 2.88 -7.06
CA ASP A 17 -9.95 2.24 -8.38
C ASP A 17 -8.75 1.32 -8.67
N ASP A 18 -7.55 1.76 -8.27
CA ASP A 18 -6.30 1.05 -8.56
C ASP A 18 -5.83 0.13 -7.41
N PHE A 19 -6.19 0.47 -6.17
CA PHE A 19 -5.83 -0.26 -4.95
C PHE A 19 -7.08 -0.56 -4.10
N PRO A 20 -8.00 -1.40 -4.58
CA PRO A 20 -9.26 -1.65 -3.88
C PRO A 20 -9.03 -2.24 -2.48
N GLY A 21 -9.78 -1.73 -1.51
CA GLY A 21 -9.85 -2.26 -0.14
C GLY A 21 -8.87 -1.65 0.87
N ILE A 22 -7.88 -0.85 0.45
CA ILE A 22 -6.96 -0.19 1.39
C ILE A 22 -7.56 1.08 2.03
N GLY A 23 -8.70 1.55 1.49
CA GLY A 23 -9.34 2.82 1.87
C GLY A 23 -9.02 3.94 0.88
N ASP A 24 -9.32 5.17 1.29
CA ASP A 24 -9.17 6.41 0.51
C ASP A 24 -7.95 7.25 0.92
N LYS A 25 -7.29 6.88 2.03
CA LYS A 25 -6.13 7.58 2.59
C LYS A 25 -4.98 6.62 2.85
N VAL A 26 -3.78 7.04 2.47
CA VAL A 26 -2.51 6.34 2.73
C VAL A 26 -1.64 7.24 3.61
N ASP A 27 -1.20 6.72 4.76
CA ASP A 27 -0.25 7.43 5.63
C ASP A 27 1.20 7.16 5.20
N ALA A 28 1.48 5.92 4.75
CA ALA A 28 2.78 5.51 4.20
C ALA A 28 2.64 4.30 3.28
N VAL A 29 3.61 4.13 2.36
CA VAL A 29 3.71 2.95 1.50
C VAL A 29 5.17 2.66 1.15
N PHE A 30 5.52 1.38 1.04
CA PHE A 30 6.73 0.94 0.36
C PHE A 30 6.49 -0.37 -0.40
N GLN A 31 7.43 -0.73 -1.29
CA GLN A 31 7.41 -1.98 -2.03
C GLN A 31 8.48 -2.94 -1.52
N LYS A 32 8.14 -4.22 -1.37
CA LYS A 32 9.10 -5.29 -1.06
C LYS A 32 8.63 -6.61 -1.64
N ASP A 33 9.54 -7.37 -2.25
CA ASP A 33 9.27 -8.70 -2.84
C ASP A 33 8.09 -8.71 -3.83
N GLY A 34 7.89 -7.61 -4.57
CA GLY A 34 6.81 -7.44 -5.54
C GLY A 34 5.45 -7.04 -4.94
N PHE A 35 5.34 -6.90 -3.62
CA PHE A 35 4.13 -6.46 -2.93
C PHE A 35 4.22 -5.01 -2.47
N PHE A 36 3.08 -4.32 -2.45
CA PHE A 36 2.95 -3.05 -1.76
C PHE A 36 2.51 -3.26 -0.33
N TYR A 37 3.09 -2.49 0.58
CA TYR A 37 2.72 -2.49 1.99
C TYR A 37 2.18 -1.11 2.33
N PHE A 38 0.86 -0.99 2.33
CA PHE A 38 0.17 0.25 2.66
C PHE A 38 -0.07 0.36 4.16
N PHE A 39 0.02 1.55 4.71
CA PHE A 39 -0.25 1.85 6.11
C PHE A 39 -1.34 2.90 6.23
N HIS A 40 -2.29 2.63 7.12
CA HIS A 40 -3.35 3.56 7.51
C HIS A 40 -3.59 3.39 9.02
N GLY A 41 -3.21 4.40 9.81
CA GLY A 41 -3.21 4.34 11.25
C GLY A 41 -2.44 3.12 11.76
N THR A 42 -3.13 2.25 12.50
CA THR A 42 -2.52 1.04 13.09
C THR A 42 -2.58 -0.19 12.18
N ARG A 43 -3.05 -0.05 10.94
CA ARG A 43 -3.24 -1.16 9.99
C ARG A 43 -2.14 -1.15 8.92
N GLN A 44 -1.67 -2.35 8.56
CA GLN A 44 -0.78 -2.61 7.43
C GLN A 44 -1.46 -3.58 6.47
N TYR A 45 -1.52 -3.23 5.19
CA TYR A 45 -2.08 -4.04 4.11
C TYR A 45 -0.96 -4.55 3.22
N LYS A 46 -0.77 -5.88 3.14
CA LYS A 46 0.06 -6.48 2.09
C LYS A 46 -0.79 -6.64 0.84
N PHE A 47 -0.51 -5.85 -0.18
CA PHE A 47 -1.25 -5.77 -1.43
C PHE A 47 -0.46 -6.37 -2.59
N ASP A 48 -1.10 -7.22 -3.37
CA ASP A 48 -0.55 -7.77 -4.61
C ASP A 48 -1.02 -6.93 -5.81
N PRO A 49 -0.11 -6.18 -6.47
CA PRO A 49 -0.46 -5.36 -7.61
C PRO A 49 -0.84 -6.17 -8.87
N LYS A 50 -0.45 -7.44 -8.96
CA LYS A 50 -0.79 -8.28 -10.12
C LYS A 50 -2.24 -8.73 -10.09
N THR A 51 -2.72 -9.11 -8.90
CA THR A 51 -4.10 -9.57 -8.70
C THR A 51 -5.03 -8.48 -8.19
N LYS A 52 -4.48 -7.29 -7.85
CA LYS A 52 -5.17 -6.17 -7.21
C LYS A 52 -5.92 -6.60 -5.93
N ARG A 53 -5.28 -7.40 -5.08
CA ARG A 53 -5.89 -7.95 -3.85
C ARG A 53 -5.03 -7.72 -2.62
N ILE A 54 -5.70 -7.53 -1.49
CA ILE A 54 -5.07 -7.58 -0.16
C ILE A 54 -4.87 -9.05 0.20
N LEU A 55 -3.62 -9.43 0.44
CA LEU A 55 -3.24 -10.78 0.84
C LEU A 55 -3.30 -10.96 2.35
N THR A 56 -2.85 -9.95 3.11
CA THR A 56 -2.89 -9.97 4.57
C THR A 56 -3.17 -8.58 5.13
N LEU A 57 -3.85 -8.54 6.27
CA LEU A 57 -4.07 -7.36 7.08
C LEU A 57 -3.44 -7.58 8.45
N GLN A 58 -2.50 -6.71 8.82
CA GLN A 58 -1.72 -6.80 10.05
C GLN A 58 -1.74 -5.49 10.83
N LYS A 59 -1.20 -5.50 12.04
CA LYS A 59 -0.86 -4.25 12.74
C LYS A 59 0.36 -3.60 12.11
N ALA A 60 0.42 -2.27 12.09
CA ALA A 60 1.54 -1.50 11.54
C ALA A 60 2.90 -1.88 12.16
N ASN A 61 2.90 -2.30 13.43
CA ASN A 61 4.10 -2.72 14.16
C ASN A 61 4.39 -4.23 14.09
N SER A 62 3.74 -4.99 13.19
CA SER A 62 3.87 -6.45 13.12
C SER A 62 5.31 -6.93 12.87
N TRP A 63 6.16 -6.07 12.31
CA TRP A 63 7.53 -6.40 11.96
C TRP A 63 8.54 -6.17 13.08
N PHE A 64 8.13 -5.48 14.14
CA PHE A 64 9.04 -5.02 15.20
C PHE A 64 9.16 -6.01 16.36
N ASN A 65 8.66 -7.25 16.21
CA ASN A 65 8.70 -8.30 17.24
C ASN A 65 8.19 -7.82 18.61
N CYS A 66 7.16 -6.96 18.62
CA CYS A 66 6.61 -6.41 19.85
C CYS A 66 6.00 -7.51 20.73
N ARG A 67 6.29 -7.47 22.04
CA ARG A 67 5.63 -8.35 23.03
C ARG A 67 4.15 -7.96 23.16
N LYS A 68 3.28 -8.96 23.32
CA LYS A 68 1.90 -8.73 23.76
C LYS A 68 1.96 -8.52 25.27
N ASN A 69 1.66 -7.30 25.70
CA ASN A 69 1.36 -7.00 27.10
C ASN A 69 -0.10 -7.32 27.39
#